data_AF-A0A644XUB8-F1
#
_entry.id   AF-A0A644XUB8-F1
#
_cell.length_a   1.000
_cell.length_b   1.000
_cell.length_c   1.000
_cell.angle_alpha   90.00
_cell.angle_beta   90.00
_cell.angle_gamma   90.00
#
_symmetry.space_group_name_H-M   'P 1'
#
loop_
_entity.id
_entity.type
_entity.pdbx_description
1 polymer ?
#
loop_
_entity_poly.entity_id
_entity_poly.type
_entity_poly.pdbx_seq_one_letter_code
_entity_poly.pdbx_strand_id
1 'polypeptide(L)'
;MAQAFLIGEKFIAGEPCALVLGDNLFYGQGFTDILRKAATLESGAMVFGYPVKDPQRYGVVEFDNDGKVISLEEKPQNPRSRYAIVGLYFYDSTVVERAKNLKPSSRGELEITDLNKTYLHDGNLNVELFGRGFAWLDTGTHDSLLEAAKFVSTIQNRQGLMISCPEEIAWRRGYISNEQLHKAASRMKNDYGTYLAGLLAHTVTETL
;
A
#
# COMPACT_ATOMS: atom_id res chain seq x y z
N MET A 1 -3.58 -14.41 3.60
CA MET A 1 -3.46 -13.28 2.64
C MET A 1 -3.12 -13.74 1.22
N ALA A 2 -2.17 -14.65 1.02
CA ALA A 2 -1.77 -15.12 -0.32
C ALA A 2 -2.89 -15.84 -1.09
N GLN A 3 -3.95 -16.28 -0.40
CA GLN A 3 -5.18 -16.80 -1.04
C GLN A 3 -5.84 -15.81 -2.01
N ALA A 4 -5.59 -14.50 -1.88
CA ALA A 4 -6.07 -13.50 -2.83
C ALA A 4 -5.66 -13.81 -4.28
N PHE A 5 -4.47 -14.38 -4.50
CA PHE A 5 -3.99 -14.75 -5.84
C PHE A 5 -4.66 -16.00 -6.40
N LEU A 6 -5.17 -16.88 -5.54
CA LEU A 6 -5.95 -18.05 -5.94
C LEU A 6 -7.37 -17.64 -6.32
N ILE A 7 -7.99 -16.78 -5.51
CA ILE A 7 -9.34 -16.24 -5.78
C ILE A 7 -9.31 -15.35 -7.04
N GLY A 8 -8.29 -14.52 -7.15
CA GLY A 8 -8.10 -13.56 -8.24
C GLY A 8 -7.45 -14.11 -9.50
N GLU A 9 -7.14 -15.41 -9.58
CA GLU A 9 -6.39 -16.00 -10.70
C GLU A 9 -6.94 -15.60 -12.08
N LYS A 10 -8.26 -15.72 -12.27
CA LYS A 10 -8.92 -15.37 -13.54
C LYS A 10 -8.88 -13.87 -13.84
N PHE A 11 -8.89 -13.03 -12.80
CA PHE A 11 -8.81 -11.58 -12.92
C PHE A 11 -7.39 -11.12 -13.25
N ILE A 12 -6.38 -11.74 -12.61
CA ILE A 12 -4.97 -11.45 -12.84
C ILE A 12 -4.54 -11.90 -14.24
N ALA A 13 -5.12 -12.99 -14.75
CA ALA A 13 -4.93 -13.45 -16.13
C ALA A 13 -3.46 -13.63 -16.58
N GLY A 14 -2.56 -13.94 -15.63
CA GLY A 14 -1.13 -14.09 -15.90
C GLY A 14 -0.38 -12.77 -16.10
N GLU A 15 -0.98 -11.62 -15.76
CA GLU A 15 -0.32 -10.33 -15.76
C GLU A 15 0.33 -10.01 -14.40
N PRO A 16 1.33 -9.10 -14.34
CA PRO A 16 1.80 -8.53 -13.09
C PRO A 16 0.65 -7.87 -12.32
N CYS A 17 0.70 -7.90 -10.99
CA CYS A 17 -0.35 -7.30 -10.17
C CYS A 17 0.17 -6.67 -8.88
N ALA A 18 -0.65 -5.78 -8.32
CA ALA A 18 -0.43 -5.21 -7.01
C ALA A 18 -1.51 -5.71 -6.04
N LEU A 19 -1.12 -6.02 -4.81
CA LEU A 19 -2.01 -6.33 -3.70
C LEU A 19 -1.87 -5.24 -2.65
N VAL A 20 -2.99 -4.68 -2.22
CA VAL A 20 -3.07 -3.77 -1.07
C VAL A 20 -4.09 -4.30 -0.07
N LEU A 21 -3.74 -4.27 1.22
CA LEU A 21 -4.67 -4.63 2.28
C LEU A 21 -5.64 -3.46 2.52
N GLY A 22 -6.94 -3.76 2.60
CA GLY A 22 -7.99 -2.73 2.61
C GLY A 22 -8.05 -1.86 3.88
N ASP A 23 -7.33 -2.24 4.92
CA ASP A 23 -7.24 -1.57 6.22
C ASP A 23 -5.94 -0.75 6.41
N ASN A 24 -5.11 -0.66 5.37
CA ASN A 24 -3.83 0.04 5.38
C ASN A 24 -3.96 1.45 4.78
N LEU A 25 -3.58 2.47 5.55
CA LEU A 25 -3.50 3.85 5.09
C LEU A 25 -2.03 4.27 4.93
N PHE A 26 -1.72 4.88 3.79
CA PHE A 26 -0.40 5.40 3.46
C PHE A 26 -0.50 6.90 3.16
N TYR A 27 0.40 7.67 3.76
CA TYR A 27 0.53 9.11 3.49
C TYR A 27 1.99 9.51 3.50
N GLY A 28 2.44 10.28 2.51
CA GLY A 28 3.80 10.77 2.43
C GLY A 28 4.09 11.47 1.12
N GLN A 29 4.99 12.44 1.16
CA GLN A 29 5.47 13.12 -0.03
C GLN A 29 6.22 12.13 -0.94
N GLY A 30 6.00 12.21 -2.24
CA GLY A 30 6.67 11.34 -3.23
C GLY A 30 6.09 9.92 -3.30
N PHE A 31 5.01 9.61 -2.58
CA PHE A 31 4.42 8.26 -2.60
C PHE A 31 4.02 7.83 -4.02
N THR A 32 3.50 8.74 -4.84
CA THR A 32 3.12 8.45 -6.22
C THR A 32 4.30 7.95 -7.07
N ASP A 33 5.50 8.50 -6.87
CA ASP A 33 6.67 8.09 -7.65
C ASP A 33 7.22 6.75 -7.19
N ILE A 34 7.16 6.48 -5.88
CA ILE A 34 7.44 5.15 -5.32
C ILE A 34 6.51 4.10 -5.94
N LEU A 35 5.20 4.39 -5.98
CA LEU A 35 4.20 3.50 -6.58
C LEU A 35 4.41 3.31 -8.09
N ARG A 36 4.74 4.37 -8.83
CA ARG A 36 5.03 4.28 -10.28
C ARG A 36 6.23 3.40 -10.54
N LYS A 37 7.32 3.58 -9.78
CA LYS A 37 8.52 2.75 -9.89
C LYS A 37 8.22 1.28 -9.59
N ALA A 38 7.44 1.01 -8.55
CA ALA A 38 7.01 -0.34 -8.21
C ALA A 38 6.12 -0.97 -9.29
N ALA A 39 5.23 -0.18 -9.91
CA ALA A 39 4.35 -0.61 -10.99
C ALA A 39 5.11 -0.90 -12.30
N THR A 40 6.33 -0.38 -12.48
CA THR A 40 7.20 -0.69 -13.63
C THR A 40 8.07 -1.93 -13.43
N LEU A 41 7.89 -2.68 -12.34
CA LEU A 41 8.64 -3.91 -12.08
C LEU A 41 8.34 -4.97 -13.16
N GLU A 42 9.35 -5.31 -13.95
CA GLU A 42 9.22 -6.33 -15.02
C GLU A 42 9.31 -7.77 -14.48
N SER A 43 10.08 -7.99 -13.41
CA SER A 43 10.30 -9.31 -12.82
C SER A 43 10.54 -9.23 -11.32
N GLY A 44 10.10 -10.28 -10.61
CA GLY A 44 10.24 -10.44 -9.18
C GLY A 44 9.08 -9.85 -8.39
N ALA A 45 9.38 -9.49 -7.14
CA ALA A 45 8.45 -8.86 -6.23
C ALA A 45 9.04 -7.58 -5.66
N MET A 46 8.18 -6.63 -5.30
CA MET A 46 8.54 -5.46 -4.52
C MET A 46 7.61 -5.32 -3.33
N VAL A 47 8.20 -5.20 -2.14
CA VAL A 47 7.49 -4.98 -0.88
C VAL A 47 8.07 -3.76 -0.17
N PHE A 48 7.30 -3.17 0.74
CA PHE A 48 7.71 -1.94 1.43
C PHE A 48 7.91 -2.17 2.92
N GLY A 49 9.04 -1.70 3.44
CA GLY A 49 9.38 -1.77 4.85
C GLY A 49 9.11 -0.45 5.56
N TYR A 50 8.52 -0.51 6.76
CA TYR A 50 8.28 0.66 7.61
C TYR A 50 8.75 0.39 9.04
N PRO A 51 9.47 1.32 9.69
CA PRO A 51 9.90 1.14 11.07
C PRO A 51 8.71 1.24 12.03
N VAL A 52 8.48 0.20 12.82
CA VAL A 52 7.41 0.15 13.82
C VAL A 52 7.94 -0.02 15.24
N LYS A 53 7.09 0.32 16.21
CA LYS A 53 7.35 0.09 17.64
C LYS A 53 7.20 -1.38 18.03
N ASP A 54 6.23 -2.07 17.45
CA ASP A 54 5.84 -3.45 17.80
C ASP A 54 5.97 -4.42 16.60
N PRO A 55 7.19 -4.70 16.12
CA PRO A 55 7.44 -5.51 14.92
C PRO A 55 6.91 -6.95 15.00
N GLN A 56 6.78 -7.53 16.19
CA GLN A 56 6.24 -8.87 16.43
C GLN A 56 4.80 -9.09 15.92
N ARG A 57 4.07 -8.02 15.61
CA ARG A 57 2.71 -8.07 15.07
C ARG A 57 2.66 -8.30 13.55
N TYR A 58 3.79 -8.19 12.86
CA TYR A 58 3.86 -8.10 11.41
C TYR A 58 4.88 -9.09 10.82
N GLY A 59 4.92 -9.17 9.48
CA GLY A 59 6.07 -9.74 8.78
C GLY A 59 7.27 -8.81 8.95
N VAL A 60 8.38 -9.31 9.50
CA VAL A 60 9.59 -8.53 9.78
C VAL A 60 10.66 -8.85 8.75
N VAL A 61 11.30 -7.82 8.21
CA VAL A 61 12.40 -7.94 7.27
C VAL A 61 13.74 -7.71 7.97
N GLU A 62 14.69 -8.62 7.77
CA GLU A 62 16.06 -8.53 8.26
C GLU A 62 16.98 -8.06 7.13
N PHE A 63 17.93 -7.20 7.47
CA PHE A 63 18.95 -6.69 6.56
C PHE A 63 20.34 -7.08 7.04
N ASP A 64 21.27 -7.29 6.11
CA ASP A 64 22.70 -7.36 6.41
C ASP A 64 23.31 -5.95 6.62
N ASN A 65 24.61 -5.92 6.88
CA ASN A 65 25.36 -4.68 7.12
C ASN A 65 25.40 -3.75 5.89
N ASP A 66 25.20 -4.29 4.70
CA ASP A 66 25.18 -3.53 3.43
C ASP A 66 23.75 -3.09 3.05
N GLY A 67 22.76 -3.39 3.90
CA GLY A 67 21.36 -3.03 3.71
C GLY A 67 20.60 -3.97 2.76
N LYS A 68 21.17 -5.13 2.41
CA LYS A 68 20.51 -6.14 1.60
C LYS A 68 19.63 -7.04 2.48
N VAL A 69 18.48 -7.42 1.94
CA VAL A 69 17.51 -8.26 2.63
C VAL A 69 18.04 -9.68 2.75
N ILE A 70 18.06 -10.21 3.97
CA ILE A 70 18.57 -11.57 4.25
C ILE A 70 17.51 -12.52 4.76
N SER A 71 16.47 -12.03 5.44
CA SER A 71 15.38 -12.89 5.92
C SER A 71 14.06 -12.14 6.04
N LEU A 72 12.98 -12.92 6.04
CA LEU A 72 11.62 -12.49 6.32
C LEU A 72 11.02 -13.46 7.32
N GLU A 73 10.44 -12.95 8.40
CA GLU A 73 9.79 -13.78 9.43
C GLU A 73 8.37 -13.26 9.70
N GLU A 74 7.37 -14.14 9.67
CA GLU A 74 5.97 -13.76 9.97
C GLU A 74 5.78 -13.76 11.49
N LYS A 75 5.44 -12.60 12.07
CA LYS A 75 5.12 -12.42 13.49
C LYS A 75 6.13 -13.08 14.43
N PRO A 76 7.44 -12.75 14.30
CA PRO A 76 8.48 -13.37 15.11
C PRO A 76 8.32 -13.00 16.58
N GLN A 77 8.55 -13.95 17.48
CA GLN A 77 8.58 -13.69 18.93
C GLN A 77 9.76 -12.80 19.32
N ASN A 78 10.90 -12.96 18.63
CA ASN A 78 12.11 -12.16 18.82
C ASN A 78 12.49 -11.52 17.48
N PRO A 79 11.89 -10.36 17.13
CA PRO A 79 12.09 -9.70 15.84
C PRO A 79 13.55 -9.27 15.67
N ARG A 80 14.14 -9.64 14.54
CA ARG A 80 15.55 -9.33 14.20
C ARG A 80 15.76 -7.89 13.72
N SER A 81 14.68 -7.20 13.39
CA SER A 81 14.68 -5.80 13.04
C SER A 81 13.36 -5.15 13.47
N ARG A 82 13.31 -3.81 13.45
CA ARG A 82 12.08 -3.04 13.67
C ARG A 82 11.28 -2.77 12.40
N TYR A 83 11.71 -3.26 11.25
CA TYR A 83 11.07 -2.97 9.97
C TYR A 83 10.00 -4.02 9.67
N ALA A 84 8.75 -3.58 9.70
CA ALA A 84 7.61 -4.38 9.28
C ALA A 84 7.40 -4.23 7.77
N ILE A 85 7.06 -5.32 7.11
CA ILE A 85 6.50 -5.31 5.76
C ILE A 85 5.06 -4.82 5.86
N VAL A 86 4.77 -3.72 5.17
CA VAL A 86 3.43 -3.11 5.15
C VAL A 86 2.51 -3.83 4.18
N GLY A 87 1.21 -3.59 4.29
CA GLY A 87 0.17 -4.21 3.46
C GLY A 87 0.11 -3.73 2.01
N LEU A 88 1.24 -3.55 1.34
CA LEU A 88 1.35 -3.15 -0.06
C LEU A 88 2.44 -3.98 -0.76
N TYR A 89 2.06 -4.64 -1.84
CA TYR A 89 2.91 -5.62 -2.52
C TYR A 89 2.73 -5.49 -4.04
N PHE A 90 3.83 -5.60 -4.78
CA PHE A 90 3.85 -5.69 -6.24
C PHE A 90 4.52 -7.00 -6.62
N TYR A 91 3.94 -7.70 -7.59
CA TYR A 91 4.44 -8.99 -8.06
C TYR A 91 4.38 -9.09 -9.57
N ASP A 92 5.34 -9.82 -10.13
CA ASP A 92 5.31 -10.26 -11.52
C ASP A 92 4.22 -11.33 -11.77
N SER A 93 4.14 -11.79 -13.02
CA SER A 93 3.17 -12.79 -13.47
C SER A 93 3.31 -14.16 -12.81
N THR A 94 4.42 -14.45 -12.10
CA THR A 94 4.65 -15.75 -11.46
C THR A 94 3.92 -15.90 -10.12
N VAL A 95 3.32 -14.82 -9.61
CA VAL A 95 2.69 -14.76 -8.29
C VAL A 95 1.62 -15.80 -8.05
N VAL A 96 0.77 -16.06 -9.06
CA VAL A 96 -0.33 -17.03 -8.94
C VAL A 96 0.22 -18.45 -8.79
N GLU A 97 1.21 -18.81 -9.61
CA GLU A 97 1.83 -20.13 -9.55
C GLU A 97 2.61 -20.32 -8.25
N ARG A 98 3.35 -19.29 -7.80
CA ARG A 98 4.01 -19.32 -6.50
C ARG A 98 3.00 -19.48 -5.35
N ALA A 99 1.86 -18.79 -5.40
CA ALA A 99 0.82 -18.89 -4.39
C ALA A 99 0.15 -20.28 -4.35
N LYS A 100 -0.02 -20.95 -5.49
CA LYS A 100 -0.55 -22.33 -5.57
C LYS A 100 0.36 -23.35 -4.88
N ASN A 101 1.67 -23.11 -4.89
CA ASN A 101 2.67 -24.00 -4.31
C ASN A 101 2.92 -23.76 -2.80
N LEU A 102 2.24 -22.78 -2.20
CA LEU A 102 2.34 -22.52 -0.76
C LEU A 102 1.62 -23.59 0.06
N LYS A 103 2.18 -23.87 1.24
CA LYS A 103 1.54 -24.71 2.26
C LYS A 103 0.92 -23.82 3.34
N PRO A 104 -0.24 -24.21 3.90
CA PRO A 104 -0.81 -23.49 5.03
C PRO A 104 0.16 -23.43 6.22
N SER A 105 0.17 -22.29 6.92
CA SER A 105 0.93 -22.12 8.16
C SER A 105 0.35 -22.96 9.30
N SER A 106 0.99 -22.92 10.48
CA SER A 106 0.44 -23.52 11.71
C SER A 106 -0.93 -22.96 12.10
N ARG A 107 -1.32 -21.81 11.54
CA ARG A 107 -2.61 -21.14 11.73
C ARG A 107 -3.64 -21.54 10.65
N GLY A 108 -3.25 -22.39 9.70
CA GLY A 108 -4.10 -22.82 8.59
C GLY A 108 -4.25 -21.78 7.47
N GLU A 109 -3.42 -20.73 7.47
CA GLU A 109 -3.49 -19.63 6.50
C GLU A 109 -2.39 -19.73 5.44
N LEU A 110 -2.68 -19.29 4.21
CA LEU A 110 -1.64 -19.02 3.21
C LEU A 110 -1.04 -17.63 3.47
N GLU A 111 0.15 -17.62 4.04
CA GLU A 111 0.84 -16.41 4.49
C GLU A 111 1.49 -15.66 3.31
N ILE A 112 1.30 -14.34 3.28
CA ILE A 112 1.96 -13.49 2.27
C ILE A 112 3.48 -13.46 2.49
N THR A 113 3.93 -13.58 3.74
CA THR A 113 5.35 -13.66 4.07
C THR A 113 6.01 -14.90 3.51
N ASP A 114 5.31 -16.04 3.46
CA ASP A 114 5.84 -17.25 2.82
C ASP A 114 5.89 -17.09 1.30
N LEU A 115 4.93 -16.40 0.69
CA LEU A 115 5.01 -16.01 -0.72
C LEU A 115 6.26 -15.15 -1.00
N ASN A 116 6.48 -14.12 -0.17
CA ASN A 116 7.62 -13.21 -0.30
C ASN A 116 8.96 -13.95 -0.13
N LYS A 117 9.03 -14.95 0.77
CA LYS A 117 10.22 -15.80 0.91
C LYS A 117 10.56 -16.56 -0.36
N THR A 118 9.58 -16.98 -1.17
CA THR A 118 9.87 -17.65 -2.45
C THR A 118 10.61 -16.72 -3.42
N TYR A 119 10.25 -15.43 -3.46
CA TYR A 119 10.97 -14.43 -4.26
C TYR A 119 12.35 -14.12 -3.67
N LEU A 120 12.45 -14.04 -2.34
CA LEU A 120 13.72 -13.79 -1.65
C LEU A 120 14.74 -14.90 -1.91
N HIS A 121 14.30 -16.15 -1.83
CA HIS A 121 15.13 -17.33 -2.11
C HIS A 121 15.73 -17.29 -3.51
N ASP A 122 14.94 -16.83 -4.49
CA ASP A 122 15.38 -16.72 -5.89
C ASP A 122 16.18 -15.43 -6.17
N GLY A 123 16.44 -14.61 -5.15
CA GLY A 123 17.13 -13.32 -5.30
C GLY A 123 16.30 -12.23 -6.00
N ASN A 124 14.99 -12.45 -6.16
CA ASN A 124 14.07 -11.62 -6.93
C ASN A 124 13.07 -10.86 -6.04
N LEU A 125 13.41 -10.63 -4.77
CA LEU A 125 12.63 -9.78 -3.87
C LEU A 125 13.34 -8.43 -3.66
N ASN A 126 12.67 -7.36 -4.07
CA ASN A 126 13.07 -5.99 -3.76
C ASN A 126 12.33 -5.49 -2.52
N VAL A 127 13.04 -4.82 -1.62
CA VAL A 127 12.45 -4.18 -0.45
C VAL A 127 12.78 -2.70 -0.49
N GLU A 128 11.75 -1.86 -0.53
CA GLU A 128 11.90 -0.40 -0.48
C GLU A 128 11.47 0.11 0.90
N LEU A 129 12.33 0.91 1.55
CA LEU A 129 12.04 1.42 2.89
C LEU A 129 11.34 2.78 2.79
N PHE A 130 10.18 2.89 3.44
CA PHE A 130 9.53 4.17 3.63
C PHE A 130 10.35 5.03 4.61
N GLY A 131 10.73 6.22 4.15
CA GLY A 131 11.48 7.18 4.94
C GLY A 131 10.67 7.77 6.09
N ARG A 132 11.35 8.46 7.00
CA ARG A 132 10.77 9.07 8.21
C ARG A 132 9.63 10.08 8.00
N GLY A 133 9.43 10.55 6.77
CA GLY A 133 8.36 11.48 6.41
C GLY A 133 7.06 10.79 5.97
N PHE A 134 7.08 9.47 5.85
CA PHE A 134 5.89 8.66 5.59
C PHE A 134 5.15 8.36 6.89
N ALA A 135 3.84 8.26 6.78
CA ALA A 135 2.96 7.68 7.77
C ALA A 135 2.33 6.42 7.16
N TRP A 136 2.52 5.30 7.84
CA TRP A 136 1.74 4.09 7.63
C TRP A 136 0.88 3.84 8.86
N LEU A 137 -0.43 3.70 8.63
CA LEU A 137 -1.43 3.53 9.68
C LEU A 137 -2.22 2.25 9.38
N ASP A 138 -2.03 1.25 10.23
CA ASP A 138 -2.78 -0.01 10.24
C ASP A 138 -3.97 0.14 11.19
N THR A 139 -5.20 -0.06 10.70
CA THR A 139 -6.44 0.22 11.43
C THR A 139 -7.03 -0.99 12.16
N GLY A 140 -6.21 -2.01 12.45
CA GLY A 140 -6.64 -3.27 13.06
C GLY A 140 -7.16 -3.21 14.51
N THR A 141 -7.01 -2.10 15.24
CA THR A 141 -7.56 -1.91 16.60
C THR A 141 -8.37 -0.63 16.74
N HIS A 142 -9.29 -0.56 17.72
CA HIS A 142 -10.07 0.66 17.98
C HIS A 142 -9.18 1.91 18.19
N ASP A 143 -8.08 1.76 18.95
CA ASP A 143 -7.16 2.86 19.21
C ASP A 143 -6.44 3.29 17.92
N SER A 144 -5.93 2.33 17.13
CA SER A 144 -5.26 2.63 15.86
C SER A 144 -6.18 3.29 14.83
N LEU A 145 -7.47 2.90 14.80
CA LEU A 145 -8.48 3.52 13.95
C LEU A 145 -8.74 4.98 14.37
N LEU A 146 -8.84 5.25 15.68
CA LEU A 146 -9.01 6.60 16.19
C LEU A 146 -7.79 7.49 15.90
N GLU A 147 -6.58 6.94 16.03
CA GLU A 147 -5.34 7.62 15.67
C GLU A 147 -5.30 7.97 14.18
N ALA A 148 -5.67 7.03 13.31
CA ALA A 148 -5.74 7.26 11.87
C ALA A 148 -6.75 8.35 11.51
N ALA A 149 -7.93 8.35 12.13
CA ALA A 149 -8.94 9.38 11.93
C ALA A 149 -8.45 10.77 12.37
N LYS A 150 -7.78 10.86 13.52
CA LYS A 150 -7.16 12.11 14.00
C LYS A 150 -6.07 12.61 13.06
N PHE A 151 -5.22 11.70 12.56
CA PHE A 151 -4.17 12.03 11.60
C PHE A 151 -4.75 12.66 10.34
N VAL A 152 -5.71 11.97 9.69
CA VAL A 152 -6.36 12.44 8.46
C VAL A 152 -7.04 13.79 8.70
N SER A 153 -7.83 13.90 9.77
CA SER A 153 -8.53 15.14 10.12
C SER A 153 -7.56 16.32 10.31
N THR A 154 -6.44 16.10 11.01
CA THR A 154 -5.43 17.15 11.26
C THR A 154 -4.81 17.65 9.95
N ILE A 155 -4.43 16.74 9.06
CA ILE A 155 -3.81 17.11 7.78
C ILE A 155 -4.81 17.85 6.89
N GLN A 156 -6.01 17.29 6.70
CA GLN A 156 -7.01 17.91 5.82
C GLN A 156 -7.44 19.29 6.30
N ASN A 157 -7.67 19.46 7.61
CA ASN A 157 -8.06 20.76 8.17
C ASN A 157 -6.94 21.81 8.03
N ARG A 158 -5.67 21.38 8.06
CA ARG A 158 -4.53 22.30 7.95
C ARG A 158 -4.21 22.68 6.51
N GLN A 159 -4.34 21.74 5.57
CA GLN A 159 -3.96 21.93 4.16
C GLN A 159 -5.15 22.38 3.29
N GLY A 160 -6.38 22.10 3.69
CA GLY A 160 -7.56 22.31 2.85
C GLY A 160 -7.67 21.33 1.67
N LEU A 161 -6.86 20.27 1.67
CA LEU A 161 -6.84 19.20 0.67
C LEU A 161 -7.25 17.88 1.29
N MET A 162 -7.98 17.04 0.54
CA MET A 162 -8.41 15.74 1.01
C MET A 162 -7.36 14.66 0.76
N ILE A 163 -7.18 13.75 1.74
CA ILE A 163 -6.37 12.55 1.57
C ILE A 163 -7.26 11.48 0.92
N SER A 164 -6.75 10.84 -0.14
CA SER A 164 -7.40 9.70 -0.78
C SER A 164 -8.81 9.99 -1.33
N CYS A 165 -9.03 11.19 -1.91
CA CYS A 165 -10.24 11.54 -2.65
C CYS A 165 -10.22 10.90 -4.07
N PRO A 166 -11.01 9.84 -4.35
CA PRO A 166 -10.89 9.11 -5.61
C PRO A 166 -11.32 9.93 -6.83
N GLU A 167 -12.32 10.80 -6.69
CA GLU A 167 -12.77 11.69 -7.78
C GLU A 167 -11.70 12.70 -8.17
N GLU A 168 -11.00 13.27 -7.19
CA GLU A 168 -9.86 14.15 -7.44
C GLU A 168 -8.72 13.39 -8.12
N ILE A 169 -8.36 12.21 -7.61
CA ILE A 169 -7.31 11.38 -8.21
C ILE A 169 -7.66 11.05 -9.67
N ALA A 170 -8.89 10.61 -9.93
CA ALA A 170 -9.36 10.27 -11.27
C ALA A 170 -9.34 11.50 -12.20
N TRP A 171 -9.77 12.67 -11.71
CA TRP A 171 -9.76 13.90 -12.47
C TRP A 171 -8.34 14.37 -12.80
N ARG A 172 -7.43 14.39 -11.82
CA ARG A 172 -6.02 14.75 -12.03
C ARG A 172 -5.26 13.76 -12.92
N ARG A 173 -5.70 12.50 -12.95
CA ARG A 173 -5.20 11.48 -13.89
C ARG A 173 -5.80 11.60 -15.30
N GLY A 174 -6.81 12.44 -15.50
CA GLY A 174 -7.51 12.58 -16.77
C GLY A 174 -8.49 11.43 -17.07
N TYR A 175 -8.83 10.61 -16.08
CA TYR A 175 -9.81 9.52 -16.24
C TYR A 175 -11.25 10.03 -16.31
N ILE A 176 -11.50 11.22 -15.74
CA ILE A 176 -12.79 11.91 -15.81
C ILE A 176 -12.62 13.38 -16.22
N SER A 177 -13.59 13.92 -16.94
CA SER A 177 -13.62 15.32 -17.36
C SER A 177 -14.08 16.27 -16.25
N ASN A 178 -13.88 17.58 -16.46
CA ASN A 178 -14.42 18.62 -15.58
C ASN A 178 -15.94 18.51 -15.39
N GLU A 179 -16.67 18.13 -16.44
CA GLU A 179 -18.12 17.95 -16.39
C GLU A 179 -18.52 16.74 -15.54
N GLN A 180 -17.79 15.63 -15.66
CA GLN A 180 -17.99 14.45 -14.82
C GLN A 180 -17.69 14.73 -13.34
N LEU A 181 -16.61 15.48 -13.05
CA LEU A 181 -16.28 15.92 -11.68
C LEU A 181 -17.37 16.85 -11.12
N HIS A 182 -17.83 17.84 -11.90
CA HIS A 182 -18.90 18.73 -11.50
C HIS A 182 -20.21 17.97 -11.20
N LYS A 183 -20.54 16.97 -12.02
CA LYS A 183 -21.69 16.09 -11.81
C LYS A 183 -21.56 15.25 -10.53
N ALA A 184 -20.35 14.79 -10.19
CA ALA A 184 -20.10 14.10 -8.93
C ALA A 184 -20.29 15.05 -7.73
N ALA A 185 -19.68 16.24 -7.79
CA ALA A 185 -19.76 17.26 -6.76
C ALA A 185 -21.21 17.67 -6.45
N SER A 186 -22.02 17.94 -7.48
CA SER A 186 -23.41 18.39 -7.34
C SER A 186 -24.37 17.35 -6.73
N ARG A 187 -24.00 16.06 -6.74
CA ARG A 187 -24.78 15.00 -6.09
C ARG A 187 -24.57 14.95 -4.57
N MET A 188 -23.51 15.58 -4.06
CA MET A 188 -23.11 15.51 -2.66
C MET A 188 -23.36 16.86 -1.98
N LYS A 189 -24.39 16.92 -1.12
CA LYS A 189 -24.75 18.16 -0.38
C LYS A 189 -24.04 18.22 0.98
N ASN A 190 -22.71 18.16 0.98
CA ASN A 190 -21.86 18.18 2.17
C ASN A 190 -20.47 18.79 1.88
N ASP A 191 -19.59 18.79 2.87
CA ASP A 191 -18.23 19.34 2.75
C ASP A 191 -17.41 18.65 1.65
N TYR A 192 -17.64 17.36 1.41
CA TYR A 192 -16.98 16.61 0.33
C TYR A 192 -17.39 17.13 -1.05
N GLY A 193 -18.70 17.33 -1.29
CA GLY A 193 -19.17 17.93 -2.54
C GLY A 193 -18.68 19.38 -2.73
N THR A 194 -18.60 20.13 -1.64
CA THR A 194 -18.05 21.50 -1.64
C THR A 194 -16.57 21.50 -2.02
N TYR A 195 -15.78 20.57 -1.47
CA TYR A 195 -14.39 20.37 -1.84
C TYR A 195 -14.22 20.06 -3.33
N LEU A 196 -14.96 19.07 -3.86
CA LEU A 196 -14.89 18.70 -5.27
C LEU A 196 -15.25 19.86 -6.21
N ALA A 197 -16.25 20.66 -5.85
CA ALA A 197 -16.62 21.85 -6.62
C ALA A 197 -15.49 22.91 -6.58
N GLY A 198 -14.82 23.07 -5.43
CA GLY A 198 -13.69 23.99 -5.26
C GLY A 198 -12.48 23.66 -6.15
N LEU A 199 -12.24 22.37 -6.44
CA LEU A 199 -11.15 21.94 -7.33
C LEU A 199 -11.25 22.53 -8.74
N LEU A 200 -12.48 22.74 -9.24
CA LEU A 200 -12.72 23.34 -10.56
C LEU A 200 -12.55 24.86 -10.58
N ALA A 201 -12.77 25.52 -9.44
CA ALA A 201 -12.69 26.98 -9.30
C ALA A 201 -11.26 27.48 -9.12
N HIS A 202 -10.40 26.66 -8.49
CA HIS A 202 -9.00 26.98 -8.26
C HIS A 202 -8.12 26.14 -9.19
N THR A 203 -7.82 26.65 -10.38
CA THR A 203 -6.79 26.06 -11.25
C THR A 203 -5.41 26.33 -10.63
N VAL A 204 -5.08 25.66 -9.53
CA VAL A 204 -3.73 25.72 -8.99
C VAL A 204 -2.88 24.80 -9.85
N THR A 205 -1.96 25.39 -10.62
CA THR A 205 -0.77 24.72 -11.13
C THR A 205 0.07 24.26 -9.94
N GLU A 206 -0.27 23.11 -9.37
CA GLU A 206 0.57 22.41 -8.41
C GLU A 206 1.39 21.37 -9.17
N THR A 207 2.69 21.64 -9.25
CA THR A 207 3.75 20.68 -9.52
C THR A 207 3.53 19.43 -8.68
N LEU A 208 3.03 18.38 -9.32
CA LEU A 208 3.07 16.99 -8.88
C LEU A 208 4.35 16.32 -9.41
#